data_AF-A0A661SEC5-F1
#
_entry.id   AF-A0A661SEC5-F1
#
_cell.length_a   1.000
_cell.length_b   1.000
_cell.length_c   1.000
_cell.angle_alpha   90.00
_cell.angle_beta   90.00
_cell.angle_gamma   90.00
#
_symmetry.space_group_name_H-M   'P 1'
#
loop_
_entity.id
_entity.type
_entity.pdbx_description
1 polymer ?
#
loop_
_entity_poly.entity_id
_entity_poly.type
_entity_poly.pdbx_seq_one_letter_code
_entity_poly.pdbx_strand_id
1 'polypeptide(L)'
;VKQLAELAEAIHAGTKPTSIKQGLPLVMNHLSAAERCLSQHQPGVAILLAYASLERYVDLCLWVHYGLDDENPDFSNVKLELPSFHAVGRKLHGKNYQQRPPGGPLTLSLGIQLLATLKPDLLPVECLGRIRGMMAARNKSEFEHGLCAQFVKPDNVKLHIQSVKEIVGMCYEFGEDFEKELEKYNFPLI
;
A
#
# COMPACT_ATOMS: atom_id res chain seq x y z
N VAL A 1 1.61 -21.05 2.51
CA VAL A 1 1.07 -21.24 3.89
C VAL A 1 2.18 -21.23 4.93
N LYS A 2 3.08 -22.23 5.00
CA LYS A 2 4.15 -22.30 6.04
C LYS A 2 5.03 -21.05 6.10
N GLN A 3 5.54 -20.60 4.96
CA GLN A 3 6.38 -19.39 4.86
C GLN A 3 5.66 -18.11 5.31
N LEU A 4 4.36 -17.98 5.04
CA LEU A 4 3.58 -16.81 5.47
C LEU A 4 3.36 -16.81 6.98
N ALA A 5 3.07 -17.97 7.56
CA ALA A 5 2.88 -18.11 9.01
C ALA A 5 4.18 -17.82 9.78
N GLU A 6 5.30 -18.40 9.34
CA GLU A 6 6.63 -18.14 9.93
C GLU A 6 7.01 -16.66 9.84
N LEU A 7 6.73 -16.02 8.70
CA LEU A 7 6.97 -14.59 8.52
C LEU A 7 6.09 -13.74 9.43
N ALA A 8 4.81 -14.08 9.58
CA ALA A 8 3.89 -13.36 10.46
C ALA A 8 4.31 -13.48 11.94
N GLU A 9 4.73 -14.68 12.38
CA GLU A 9 5.28 -14.91 13.72
C GLU A 9 6.56 -14.10 13.95
N ALA A 10 7.48 -14.08 12.99
CA ALA A 10 8.72 -13.32 13.08
C ALA A 10 8.45 -11.81 13.21
N ILE A 11 7.52 -11.25 12.41
CA ILE A 11 7.13 -9.84 12.52
C ILE A 11 6.48 -9.56 13.87
N HIS A 12 5.61 -10.44 14.36
CA HIS A 12 4.99 -10.27 15.68
C HIS A 12 6.02 -10.30 16.82
N ALA A 13 7.11 -11.06 16.64
CA ALA A 13 8.26 -11.07 17.54
C ALA A 13 9.21 -9.85 17.36
N GLY A 14 8.85 -8.88 16.52
CA GLY A 14 9.63 -7.66 16.27
C GLY A 14 10.71 -7.79 15.18
N THR A 15 10.78 -8.91 14.46
CA THR A 15 11.74 -9.09 13.36
C THR A 15 11.20 -8.43 12.10
N LYS A 16 11.87 -7.37 11.62
CA LYS A 16 11.47 -6.70 10.37
C LYS A 16 12.13 -7.39 9.14
N PRO A 17 11.46 -7.43 7.96
CA PRO A 17 12.04 -8.00 6.75
C PRO A 17 13.32 -7.27 6.30
N THR A 18 14.31 -8.01 5.79
CA THR A 18 15.57 -7.42 5.29
C THR A 18 15.58 -7.23 3.77
N SER A 19 14.53 -7.68 3.08
CA SER A 19 14.35 -7.50 1.63
C SER A 19 12.87 -7.44 1.27
N ILE A 20 12.55 -6.82 0.12
CA ILE A 20 11.18 -6.79 -0.40
C ILE A 20 10.67 -8.23 -0.58
N LYS A 21 11.46 -9.10 -1.23
CA LYS A 21 11.09 -10.51 -1.46
C LYS A 21 10.69 -11.25 -0.18
N GLN A 22 11.35 -10.97 0.94
CA GLN A 22 11.01 -11.57 2.23
C GLN A 22 9.67 -11.08 2.79
N GLY A 23 9.37 -9.78 2.68
CA GLY A 23 8.14 -9.19 3.24
C GLY A 23 6.90 -9.31 2.34
N LEU A 24 7.11 -9.48 1.04
CA LEU A 24 6.08 -9.49 0.00
C LEU A 24 4.93 -10.49 0.22
N PRO A 25 5.14 -11.69 0.79
CA PRO A 25 4.05 -12.60 1.12
C PRO A 25 2.93 -11.97 1.98
N LEU A 26 3.26 -11.02 2.87
CA LEU A 26 2.26 -10.35 3.72
C LEU A 26 1.40 -9.36 2.94
N VAL A 27 2.03 -8.66 1.98
CA VAL A 27 1.34 -7.75 1.05
C VAL A 27 0.41 -8.57 0.16
N MET A 28 0.93 -9.64 -0.44
CA MET A 28 0.15 -10.52 -1.33
C MET A 28 -1.01 -11.20 -0.62
N ASN A 29 -0.83 -11.60 0.64
CA ASN A 29 -1.92 -12.16 1.44
C ASN A 29 -3.10 -11.17 1.61
N HIS A 30 -2.81 -9.89 1.85
CA HIS A 30 -3.87 -8.87 1.95
C HIS A 30 -4.52 -8.57 0.60
N LEU A 31 -3.72 -8.51 -0.47
CA LEU A 31 -4.23 -8.27 -1.82
C LEU A 31 -5.13 -9.42 -2.29
N SER A 32 -4.73 -10.67 -2.05
CA SER A 32 -5.54 -11.84 -2.34
C SER A 32 -6.83 -11.88 -1.50
N ALA A 33 -6.75 -11.47 -0.22
CA ALA A 33 -7.94 -11.33 0.61
C ALA A 33 -8.91 -10.26 0.06
N ALA A 34 -8.40 -9.16 -0.49
CA ALA A 34 -9.23 -8.14 -1.16
C ALA A 34 -9.98 -8.71 -2.37
N GLU A 35 -9.31 -9.51 -3.21
CA GLU A 35 -9.94 -10.19 -4.35
C GLU A 35 -11.04 -11.17 -3.91
N ARG A 36 -10.77 -11.96 -2.86
CA ARG A 36 -11.78 -12.85 -2.29
C ARG A 36 -13.00 -12.09 -1.79
N CYS A 37 -12.82 -11.05 -0.96
CA CYS A 37 -13.94 -10.24 -0.46
C CYS A 37 -14.76 -9.65 -1.61
N LEU A 38 -14.11 -9.18 -2.68
CA LEU A 38 -14.83 -8.68 -3.85
C LEU A 38 -15.65 -9.77 -4.54
N SER A 39 -15.08 -10.98 -4.71
CA SER A 39 -15.79 -12.13 -5.30
C SER A 39 -17.01 -12.59 -4.48
N GLN A 40 -17.00 -12.31 -3.18
CA GLN A 40 -18.09 -12.59 -2.24
C GLN A 40 -19.05 -11.41 -2.04
N HIS A 41 -19.02 -10.42 -2.94
CA HIS A 41 -19.91 -9.25 -2.89
C HIS A 41 -19.73 -8.38 -1.63
N GLN A 42 -18.51 -8.30 -1.10
CA GLN A 42 -18.12 -7.45 0.03
C GLN A 42 -17.20 -6.30 -0.42
N PRO A 43 -17.69 -5.34 -1.23
CA PRO A 43 -16.85 -4.30 -1.81
C PRO A 43 -16.23 -3.34 -0.77
N GLY A 44 -16.92 -3.09 0.36
CA GLY A 44 -16.41 -2.26 1.44
C GLY A 44 -15.19 -2.88 2.13
N VAL A 45 -15.23 -4.17 2.42
CA VAL A 45 -14.09 -4.90 3.00
C VAL A 45 -12.96 -5.04 1.97
N ALA A 46 -13.30 -5.31 0.71
CA ALA A 46 -12.32 -5.41 -0.36
C ALA A 46 -11.52 -4.10 -0.56
N ILE A 47 -12.16 -2.93 -0.52
CA ILE A 47 -11.43 -1.66 -0.64
C ILE A 47 -10.53 -1.36 0.58
N LEU A 48 -10.95 -1.76 1.78
CA LEU A 48 -10.11 -1.67 2.98
C LEU A 48 -8.86 -2.54 2.85
N LEU A 49 -9.02 -3.79 2.44
CA LEU A 49 -7.91 -4.73 2.30
C LEU A 49 -6.95 -4.31 1.17
N ALA A 50 -7.47 -3.78 0.07
CA ALA A 50 -6.66 -3.22 -1.00
C ALA A 50 -5.83 -2.00 -0.53
N TYR A 51 -6.46 -1.10 0.23
CA TYR A 51 -5.78 0.04 0.86
C TYR A 51 -4.68 -0.43 1.80
N ALA A 52 -5.00 -1.38 2.69
CA ALA A 52 -4.08 -1.89 3.70
C ALA A 52 -2.95 -2.73 3.09
N SER A 53 -3.17 -3.33 1.92
CA SER A 53 -2.12 -3.96 1.11
C SER A 53 -1.16 -2.93 0.53
N LEU A 54 -1.66 -1.81 0.02
CA LEU A 54 -0.82 -0.73 -0.51
C LEU A 54 0.03 -0.10 0.60
N GLU A 55 -0.55 0.12 1.79
CA GLU A 55 0.17 0.65 2.95
C GLU A 55 1.32 -0.26 3.34
N ARG A 56 1.07 -1.56 3.53
CA ARG A 56 2.12 -2.54 3.80
C ARG A 56 3.20 -2.60 2.74
N TYR A 57 2.85 -2.46 1.46
CA TYR A 57 3.82 -2.40 0.37
C TYR A 57 4.73 -1.18 0.52
N VAL A 58 4.13 -0.02 0.72
CA VAL A 58 4.85 1.25 0.89
C VAL A 58 5.78 1.19 2.11
N ASP A 59 5.28 0.71 3.25
CA ASP A 59 6.07 0.57 4.48
C ASP A 59 7.23 -0.40 4.28
N LEU A 60 6.99 -1.54 3.64
CA LEU A 60 8.03 -2.52 3.31
C LEU A 60 9.12 -1.89 2.44
N CYS A 61 8.76 -1.14 1.40
CA CYS A 61 9.73 -0.48 0.53
C CYS A 61 10.54 0.58 1.28
N LEU A 62 9.89 1.40 2.11
CA LEU A 62 10.56 2.46 2.88
C LEU A 62 11.46 1.89 3.97
N TRP A 63 11.04 0.82 4.62
CA TRP A 63 11.85 0.08 5.57
C TRP A 63 13.09 -0.54 4.90
N VAL A 64 12.90 -1.33 3.85
CA VAL A 64 14.00 -2.08 3.22
C VAL A 64 15.04 -1.15 2.59
N HIS A 65 14.62 -0.04 1.97
CA HIS A 65 15.54 0.85 1.26
C HIS A 65 16.10 2.00 2.11
N TYR A 66 15.37 2.43 3.14
CA TYR A 66 15.71 3.64 3.90
C TYR A 66 15.71 3.44 5.42
N GLY A 67 15.38 2.24 5.93
CA GLY A 67 15.31 1.96 7.37
C GLY A 67 14.21 2.72 8.09
N LEU A 68 13.20 3.21 7.37
CA LEU A 68 12.11 3.98 7.95
C LEU A 68 11.07 3.05 8.56
N ASP A 69 10.99 3.04 9.89
CA ASP A 69 9.92 2.39 10.65
C ASP A 69 8.60 3.16 10.53
N ASP A 70 7.48 2.45 10.53
CA ASP A 70 6.15 3.01 10.32
C ASP A 70 5.65 3.82 11.52
N GLU A 71 5.93 3.35 12.73
CA GLU A 71 5.49 4.02 13.97
C GLU A 71 6.44 5.14 14.38
N ASN A 72 7.76 4.88 14.31
CA ASN A 72 8.80 5.80 14.77
C ASN A 72 9.90 6.02 13.71
N PRO A 73 9.57 6.64 12.55
CA PRO A 73 10.54 6.85 11.47
C PRO A 73 11.66 7.80 11.86
N ASP A 74 12.90 7.39 11.61
CA ASP A 74 14.08 8.28 11.68
C ASP A 74 14.39 8.88 10.31
N PHE A 75 13.94 10.12 10.09
CA PHE A 75 14.19 10.85 8.85
C PHE A 75 15.61 11.45 8.74
N SER A 76 16.43 11.39 9.80
CA SER A 76 17.74 12.06 9.83
C SER A 76 18.70 11.58 8.74
N ASN A 77 18.55 10.32 8.33
CA ASN A 77 19.40 9.67 7.33
C ASN A 77 18.82 9.69 5.91
N VAL A 78 17.61 10.24 5.72
CA VAL A 78 16.95 10.29 4.43
C VAL A 78 17.36 11.55 3.67
N LYS A 79 18.07 11.37 2.56
CA LYS A 79 18.37 12.46 1.62
C LYS A 79 17.14 12.77 0.78
N LEU A 80 16.29 13.68 1.27
CA LEU A 80 15.05 14.08 0.63
C LEU A 80 15.15 15.46 -0.01
N GLU A 81 14.98 15.52 -1.33
CA GLU A 81 14.84 16.78 -2.06
C GLU A 81 13.44 17.37 -1.82
N LEU A 82 13.34 18.34 -0.90
CA LEU A 82 12.08 18.98 -0.51
C LEU A 82 11.24 19.52 -1.70
N PRO A 83 11.83 20.15 -2.74
CA PRO A 83 11.05 20.60 -3.89
C PRO A 83 10.33 19.45 -4.62
N SER A 84 11.01 18.32 -4.81
CA SER A 84 10.46 17.11 -5.43
C SER A 84 9.40 16.48 -4.53
N PHE A 85 9.68 16.38 -3.22
CA PHE A 85 8.73 15.89 -2.22
C PHE A 85 7.42 16.68 -2.25
N HIS A 86 7.50 18.01 -2.24
CA HIS A 86 6.33 18.87 -2.30
C HIS A 86 5.61 18.80 -3.67
N ALA A 87 6.33 18.55 -4.77
CA ALA A 87 5.71 18.35 -6.07
C ALA A 87 4.87 17.07 -6.12
N VAL A 88 5.38 15.97 -5.56
CA VAL A 88 4.63 14.71 -5.38
C VAL A 88 3.42 14.94 -4.46
N GLY A 89 3.60 15.64 -3.34
CA GLY A 89 2.52 15.95 -2.41
C GLY A 89 1.39 16.76 -3.06
N ARG A 90 1.71 17.74 -3.92
CA ARG A 90 0.71 18.47 -4.72
C ARG A 90 -0.03 17.56 -5.70
N LYS A 91 0.63 16.59 -6.33
CA LYS A 91 -0.03 15.63 -7.22
C LYS A 91 -0.97 14.70 -6.45
N LEU A 92 -0.56 14.23 -5.27
CA LEU A 92 -1.35 13.32 -4.43
C LEU A 92 -2.55 14.03 -3.75
N HIS A 93 -2.36 15.22 -3.21
CA HIS A 93 -3.40 15.91 -2.40
C HIS A 93 -4.12 17.04 -3.11
N GLY A 94 -3.62 17.50 -4.26
CA GLY A 94 -4.18 18.62 -5.00
C GLY A 94 -4.22 19.90 -4.16
N LYS A 95 -5.38 20.58 -4.18
CA LYS A 95 -5.58 21.88 -3.51
C LYS A 95 -5.47 21.82 -1.98
N ASN A 96 -5.63 20.63 -1.39
CA ASN A 96 -5.56 20.44 0.07
C ASN A 96 -4.13 20.25 0.58
N TYR A 97 -3.14 20.23 -0.32
CA TYR A 97 -1.75 20.05 0.07
C TYR A 97 -1.22 21.25 0.87
N GLN A 98 -0.61 20.97 2.02
CA GLN A 98 0.12 21.97 2.79
C GLN A 98 1.59 21.57 2.84
N GLN A 99 2.48 22.51 2.50
CA GLN A 99 3.92 22.25 2.57
C GLN A 99 4.36 22.10 4.03
N ARG A 100 4.86 20.92 4.36
CA ARG A 100 5.46 20.60 5.65
C ARG A 100 6.62 19.62 5.41
N PRO A 101 7.73 19.71 6.16
CA PRO A 101 8.73 18.66 6.14
C PRO A 101 8.12 17.32 6.61
N PRO A 102 8.71 16.16 6.21
CA PRO A 102 8.27 14.88 6.73
C PRO A 102 8.42 14.82 8.26
N GLY A 103 7.46 14.19 8.92
CA GLY A 103 7.46 14.07 10.38
C GLY A 103 6.24 13.30 10.88
N GLY A 104 6.34 12.81 12.12
CA GLY A 104 5.35 11.91 12.71
C GLY A 104 5.39 10.50 12.12
N PRO A 105 4.43 9.63 12.47
CA PRO A 105 4.33 8.27 11.93
C PRO A 105 4.12 8.25 10.40
N LEU A 106 4.55 7.16 9.76
CA LEU A 106 4.32 6.91 8.33
C LEU A 106 2.87 6.51 8.07
N THR A 107 1.98 7.49 8.00
CA THR A 107 0.67 7.26 7.38
C THR A 107 0.85 6.85 5.92
N LEU A 108 -0.05 6.04 5.34
CA LEU A 108 -0.02 5.73 3.90
C LEU A 108 0.22 6.97 3.02
N SER A 109 -0.44 8.08 3.36
CA SER A 109 -0.30 9.36 2.65
C SER A 109 1.15 9.85 2.61
N LEU A 110 1.81 9.90 3.77
CA LEU A 110 3.20 10.30 3.88
C LEU A 110 4.11 9.27 3.21
N GLY A 111 3.85 7.99 3.41
CA GLY A 111 4.60 6.90 2.80
C GLY A 111 4.59 6.95 1.27
N ILE A 112 3.42 7.12 0.65
CA ILE A 112 3.29 7.29 -0.82
C ILE A 112 4.12 8.49 -1.28
N GLN A 113 3.99 9.62 -0.57
CA GLN A 113 4.69 10.84 -0.95
C GLN A 113 6.21 10.65 -0.87
N LEU A 114 6.71 9.97 0.17
CA LEU A 114 8.12 9.62 0.32
C LEU A 114 8.57 8.64 -0.75
N LEU A 115 7.88 7.51 -0.92
CA LEU A 115 8.30 6.46 -1.86
C LEU A 115 8.31 6.96 -3.30
N ALA A 116 7.27 7.66 -3.74
CA ALA A 116 7.22 8.24 -5.09
C ALA A 116 8.26 9.36 -5.31
N THR A 117 8.81 9.95 -4.23
CA THR A 117 9.90 10.93 -4.32
C THR A 117 11.27 10.26 -4.34
N LEU A 118 11.49 9.30 -3.45
CA LEU A 118 12.80 8.69 -3.19
C LEU A 118 13.10 7.53 -4.16
N LYS A 119 12.07 6.80 -4.58
CA LYS A 119 12.19 5.58 -5.39
C LYS A 119 11.04 5.44 -6.41
N PRO A 120 10.97 6.35 -7.41
CA PRO A 120 9.86 6.41 -8.37
C PRO A 120 9.74 5.18 -9.28
N ASP A 121 10.79 4.34 -9.38
CA ASP A 121 10.75 3.04 -10.04
C ASP A 121 9.82 2.04 -9.33
N LEU A 122 9.68 2.14 -8.00
CA LEU A 122 8.77 1.30 -7.22
C LEU A 122 7.37 1.92 -7.07
N LEU A 123 7.26 3.24 -7.24
CA LEU A 123 5.97 3.94 -7.20
C LEU A 123 5.97 5.15 -8.16
N PRO A 124 5.63 4.93 -9.44
CA PRO A 124 5.60 6.00 -10.42
C PRO A 124 4.59 7.08 -10.07
N VAL A 125 4.95 8.33 -10.34
CA VAL A 125 4.14 9.52 -10.01
C VAL A 125 2.79 9.53 -10.74
N GLU A 126 2.69 8.80 -11.86
CA GLU A 126 1.49 8.59 -12.67
C GLU A 126 0.43 7.78 -11.90
N CYS A 127 0.85 6.97 -10.92
CA CYS A 127 -0.07 6.17 -10.10
C CYS A 127 -0.82 7.00 -9.05
N LEU A 128 -0.31 8.18 -8.68
CA LEU A 128 -0.84 8.99 -7.56
C LEU A 128 -2.31 9.37 -7.74
N GLY A 129 -2.77 9.61 -8.98
CA GLY A 129 -4.17 9.92 -9.25
C GLY A 129 -5.10 8.75 -8.91
N ARG A 130 -4.68 7.52 -9.22
CA ARG A 130 -5.43 6.28 -8.93
C ARG A 130 -5.46 5.99 -7.43
N ILE A 131 -4.32 6.18 -6.77
CA ILE A 131 -4.20 6.02 -5.32
C ILE A 131 -5.07 7.03 -4.57
N ARG A 132 -5.07 8.30 -4.98
CA ARG A 132 -5.96 9.32 -4.42
C ARG A 132 -7.44 8.91 -4.55
N GLY A 133 -7.83 8.35 -5.70
CA GLY A 133 -9.17 7.81 -5.91
C GLY A 133 -9.52 6.70 -4.92
N MET A 134 -8.59 5.76 -4.70
CA MET A 134 -8.74 4.66 -3.75
C MET A 134 -8.89 5.16 -2.30
N MET A 135 -8.00 6.08 -1.86
CA MET A 135 -8.07 6.70 -0.53
C MET A 135 -9.41 7.39 -0.30
N ALA A 136 -9.93 8.11 -1.30
CA ALA A 136 -11.22 8.77 -1.22
C ALA A 136 -12.39 7.78 -1.17
N ALA A 137 -12.33 6.66 -1.92
CA ALA A 137 -13.34 5.62 -1.89
C ALA A 137 -13.38 4.89 -0.53
N ARG A 138 -12.20 4.53 0.00
CA ARG A 138 -12.04 3.91 1.33
C ARG A 138 -12.58 4.81 2.43
N ASN A 139 -12.21 6.09 2.45
CA ASN A 139 -12.65 7.03 3.49
C ASN A 139 -14.16 7.24 3.51
N LYS A 140 -14.85 7.09 2.37
CA LYS A 140 -16.32 7.21 2.32
C LYS A 140 -17.05 5.90 2.56
N SER A 141 -16.34 4.79 2.70
CA SER A 141 -16.95 3.47 2.95
C SER A 141 -17.51 3.35 4.37
N GLU A 142 -18.33 2.33 4.61
CA GLU A 142 -19.01 2.07 5.89
C GLU A 142 -18.08 1.81 7.08
N PHE A 143 -16.81 1.52 6.84
CA PHE A 143 -15.85 1.18 7.88
C PHE A 143 -15.00 2.36 8.36
N GLU A 144 -15.17 3.55 7.79
CA GLU A 144 -14.22 4.65 7.93
C GLU A 144 -14.88 6.02 8.16
N HIS A 145 -14.07 7.08 8.01
CA HIS A 145 -14.45 8.46 8.26
C HIS A 145 -15.56 8.98 7.33
N GLY A 146 -16.81 8.89 7.77
CA GLY A 146 -17.92 9.56 7.09
C GLY A 146 -19.16 9.63 7.97
N LEU A 147 -19.78 10.82 8.05
CA LEU A 147 -21.08 10.96 8.71
C LEU A 147 -22.17 10.15 7.99
N CYS A 148 -22.04 9.99 6.67
CA CYS A 148 -22.88 9.14 5.85
C CYS A 148 -22.01 8.19 5.02
N ALA A 149 -22.05 6.90 5.35
CA ALA A 149 -21.40 5.86 4.58
C ALA A 149 -21.93 5.85 3.14
N GLN A 150 -21.02 5.73 2.17
CA GLN A 150 -21.35 5.58 0.76
C GLN A 150 -21.06 4.15 0.32
N PHE A 151 -22.01 3.57 -0.40
CA PHE A 151 -21.83 2.28 -1.04
C PHE A 151 -20.72 2.39 -2.10
N VAL A 152 -19.68 1.56 -1.95
CA VAL A 152 -18.59 1.47 -2.92
C VAL A 152 -18.98 0.45 -3.99
N LYS A 153 -19.05 0.90 -5.25
CA LYS A 153 -19.43 0.02 -6.37
C LYS A 153 -18.36 -1.06 -6.61
N PRO A 154 -18.73 -2.35 -6.75
CA PRO A 154 -17.79 -3.44 -7.01
C PRO A 154 -16.84 -3.19 -8.19
N ASP A 155 -17.35 -2.63 -9.30
CA ASP A 155 -16.52 -2.32 -10.48
C ASP A 155 -15.42 -1.30 -10.18
N ASN A 156 -15.71 -0.30 -9.33
CA ASN A 156 -14.69 0.67 -8.90
C ASN A 156 -13.64 0.01 -8.00
N VAL A 157 -14.06 -0.88 -7.10
CA VAL A 157 -13.14 -1.64 -6.24
C VAL A 157 -12.23 -2.52 -7.08
N LYS A 158 -12.75 -3.18 -8.12
CA LYS A 158 -11.96 -3.98 -9.06
C LYS A 158 -10.84 -3.15 -9.70
N LEU A 159 -11.13 -1.93 -10.14
CA LEU A 159 -10.13 -1.01 -10.71
C LEU A 159 -9.05 -0.60 -9.68
N HIS A 160 -9.45 -0.40 -8.43
CA HIS A 160 -8.51 -0.09 -7.35
C HIS A 160 -7.60 -1.29 -7.02
N ILE A 161 -8.16 -2.49 -6.90
CA ILE A 161 -7.37 -3.72 -6.71
C ILE A 161 -6.39 -3.90 -7.87
N GLN A 162 -6.84 -3.74 -9.12
CA GLN A 162 -5.96 -3.83 -10.28
C GLN A 162 -4.82 -2.81 -10.22
N SER A 163 -5.10 -1.58 -9.79
CA SER A 163 -4.07 -0.55 -9.62
C SER A 163 -3.05 -0.94 -8.54
N VAL A 164 -3.49 -1.55 -7.42
CA VAL A 164 -2.58 -2.06 -6.39
C VAL A 164 -1.74 -3.22 -6.91
N LYS A 165 -2.33 -4.15 -7.68
CA LYS A 165 -1.59 -5.25 -8.33
C LYS A 165 -0.49 -4.74 -9.24
N GLU A 166 -0.79 -3.74 -10.07
CA GLU A 166 0.23 -3.11 -10.94
C GLU A 166 1.35 -2.45 -10.14
N ILE A 167 1.02 -1.73 -9.05
CA ILE A 167 2.01 -1.07 -8.20
C ILE A 167 2.91 -2.10 -7.49
N VAL A 168 2.30 -3.09 -6.84
CA VAL A 168 3.04 -4.16 -6.14
C VAL A 168 3.85 -4.98 -7.15
N GLY A 169 3.32 -5.18 -8.36
CA GLY A 169 4.00 -5.86 -9.46
C GLY A 169 5.30 -5.16 -9.91
N MET A 170 5.49 -3.87 -9.64
CA MET A 170 6.73 -3.15 -9.99
C MET A 170 7.98 -3.71 -9.30
N CYS A 171 7.82 -4.41 -8.16
CA CYS A 171 8.95 -5.06 -7.48
C CYS A 171 9.31 -6.44 -8.04
N TYR A 172 8.50 -6.98 -8.95
CA TYR A 172 8.84 -8.18 -9.72
C TYR A 172 9.61 -7.77 -10.97
N GLU A 173 10.79 -8.36 -11.16
CA GLU A 173 11.37 -8.41 -12.50
C GLU A 173 10.33 -9.08 -13.41
N PHE A 174 10.01 -8.48 -14.57
CA PHE A 174 8.94 -8.84 -15.52
C PHE A 174 8.94 -10.31 -16.04
N GLY A 175 9.68 -11.24 -15.42
CA GLY A 175 9.73 -12.67 -15.74
C GLY A 175 8.99 -13.61 -14.76
N GLU A 176 8.64 -13.16 -13.54
CA GLU A 176 7.79 -13.95 -12.64
C GLU A 176 6.31 -13.56 -12.82
N ASP A 177 5.45 -14.54 -13.01
CA ASP A 177 4.01 -14.35 -13.23
C ASP A 177 3.34 -13.95 -11.90
N PHE A 178 3.19 -12.64 -11.70
CA PHE A 178 2.62 -12.04 -10.49
C PHE A 178 1.28 -12.65 -10.08
N GLU A 179 0.43 -12.98 -11.05
CA GLU A 179 -0.88 -13.59 -10.80
C GLU A 179 -0.73 -14.99 -10.20
N LYS A 180 0.17 -15.81 -10.75
CA LYS A 180 0.46 -17.15 -10.19
C LYS A 180 1.04 -17.08 -8.79
N GLU A 181 1.83 -16.05 -8.50
CA GLU A 181 2.35 -15.85 -7.15
C GLU A 181 1.23 -15.44 -6.19
N LEU A 182 0.37 -14.50 -6.60
CA LEU A 182 -0.77 -14.03 -5.83
C LEU A 182 -1.77 -15.16 -5.50
N GLU A 183 -2.03 -16.06 -6.45
CA GLU A 183 -2.92 -17.22 -6.29
C GLU A 183 -2.51 -18.13 -5.11
N LYS A 184 -1.22 -18.22 -4.77
CA LYS A 184 -0.71 -19.02 -3.65
C LYS A 184 -1.24 -18.57 -2.29
N TYR A 185 -1.74 -17.33 -2.21
CA TYR A 185 -2.28 -16.71 -1.00
C TYR A 185 -3.81 -16.69 -0.97
N ASN A 186 -4.46 -17.29 -1.97
CA ASN A 186 -5.92 -17.39 -2.05
C ASN A 186 -6.46 -18.50 -1.14
N PHE A 187 -6.39 -18.29 0.17
CA PHE A 187 -6.90 -19.26 1.15
C PHE A 187 -8.43 -19.17 1.27
N PRO A 188 -9.15 -20.30 1.35
CA PRO A 188 -10.59 -20.27 1.60
C PRO A 188 -10.90 -19.63 2.96
N LEU A 189 -12.01 -18.89 3.04
CA LEU A 189 -12.57 -18.47 4.33
C LEU A 189 -13.20 -19.71 4.97
N ILE A 190 -12.80 -20.01 6.21
CA ILE A 190 -13.39 -21.09 7.03
C ILE A 190 -14.71 -20.58 7.61
#